data_AF-A0A8J2AMG5-F1
#
_entry.id   AF-A0A8J2AMG5-F1
#
_cell.length_a   1.000
_cell.length_b   1.000
_cell.length_c   1.000
_cell.angle_alpha   90.00
_cell.angle_beta   90.00
_cell.angle_gamma   90.00
#
_symmetry.space_group_name_H-M   'P 1'
#
loop_
_entity.id
_entity.type
_entity.pdbx_description
1 polymer ?
#
loop_
_entity_poly.entity_id
_entity_poly.type
_entity_poly.pdbx_seq_one_letter_code
_entity_poly.pdbx_strand_id
1 'polypeptide(L)'
;MGIKQLHKLLRPMAQTRYQIDRSWSGKRVGVDAMCWMHRGAVACAYELLLGKETDKFVRFFMDMVFMLLWNGIIPIIIFDGQDLPAKQEEASKRRQEREEARDKVLDASRKLGDGRAALDINVQKNATKAIKISVEMIERILAALRELNIEFMVAPYESDAQLAYLCRIGYLHAVISEDSDLFVYGCPRVLCKVDKHGEGELFELESIVGVGNKREVPELIQKSVDTVLDAGSAVSAEYSSLQEEGIVEGVLDGTWTKPSGEIVLAEENEGMSGDADAALGGGRR
;
A
#
# COMPACT_ATOMS: atom_id res chain seq x y z
N MET A 1 -3.01 9.05 0.00
CA MET A 1 -3.35 10.43 0.41
C MET A 1 -3.69 11.11 -0.90
N GLY A 2 -3.14 12.23 -1.33
CA GLY A 2 -3.33 12.66 -2.72
C GLY A 2 -3.25 14.16 -2.89
N ILE A 3 -2.42 14.61 -3.83
CA ILE A 3 -2.63 15.93 -4.44
C ILE A 3 -4.04 15.94 -5.02
N LYS A 4 -4.92 16.74 -4.40
CA LYS A 4 -6.34 16.75 -4.74
C LYS A 4 -6.49 17.00 -6.23
N GLN A 5 -7.21 16.10 -6.90
CA GLN A 5 -7.50 16.11 -8.34
C GLN A 5 -6.33 15.77 -9.27
N LEU A 6 -5.15 15.38 -8.74
CA LEU A 6 -4.02 14.97 -9.57
C LEU A 6 -4.39 13.83 -10.51
N HIS A 7 -5.01 12.76 -10.00
CA HIS A 7 -5.52 11.68 -10.83
C HIS A 7 -6.46 12.20 -11.95
N LYS A 8 -7.33 13.20 -11.69
CA LYS A 8 -8.22 13.74 -12.73
C LYS A 8 -7.45 14.46 -13.84
N LEU A 9 -6.38 15.16 -13.46
CA LEU A 9 -5.48 15.84 -14.40
C LEU A 9 -4.66 14.85 -15.22
N LEU A 10 -4.18 13.76 -14.60
CA LEU A 10 -3.34 12.76 -15.25
C LEU A 10 -4.13 11.75 -16.09
N ARG A 11 -5.41 11.50 -15.77
CA ARG A 11 -6.24 10.48 -16.43
C ARG A 11 -6.25 10.58 -17.97
N PRO A 12 -6.32 11.77 -18.62
CA PRO A 12 -6.24 11.88 -20.08
C PRO A 12 -4.91 11.39 -20.68
N MET A 13 -3.85 11.32 -19.87
CA MET A 13 -2.52 10.85 -20.26
C MET A 13 -2.33 9.36 -19.98
N ALA A 14 -3.32 8.70 -19.36
CA ALA A 14 -3.29 7.28 -19.07
C ALA A 14 -3.58 6.46 -20.32
N GLN A 15 -2.81 5.41 -20.54
CA GLN A 15 -3.20 4.31 -21.42
C GLN A 15 -4.27 3.48 -20.69
N THR A 16 -5.53 3.75 -21.01
CA THR A 16 -6.67 3.05 -20.40
C THR A 16 -6.81 1.65 -20.97
N ARG A 17 -7.20 0.67 -20.14
CA ARG A 17 -7.31 -0.75 -20.50
C ARG A 17 -5.98 -1.33 -20.99
N TYR A 18 -4.89 -0.89 -20.37
CA TYR A 18 -3.58 -1.46 -20.60
C TYR A 18 -3.57 -2.90 -20.10
N GLN A 19 -3.15 -3.83 -20.96
CA GLN A 19 -3.05 -5.25 -20.62
C GLN A 19 -1.61 -5.58 -20.25
N ILE A 20 -1.40 -6.05 -19.02
CA ILE A 20 -0.16 -6.70 -18.63
C ILE A 20 -0.06 -8.02 -19.42
N ASP A 21 1.03 -8.16 -20.15
CA ASP A 21 1.34 -9.33 -20.95
C ASP A 21 2.81 -9.76 -20.75
N ARG A 22 3.25 -10.74 -21.53
CA ARG A 22 4.60 -11.30 -21.44
C ARG A 22 5.72 -10.34 -21.86
N SER A 23 5.43 -9.15 -22.42
CA SER A 23 6.45 -8.12 -22.65
C SER A 23 7.09 -7.62 -21.35
N TRP A 24 6.42 -7.84 -20.22
CA TRP A 24 6.91 -7.55 -18.88
C TRP A 24 7.73 -8.67 -18.25
N SER A 25 7.94 -9.79 -18.96
CA SER A 25 8.70 -10.92 -18.44
C SER A 25 10.12 -10.51 -18.04
N GLY A 26 10.55 -10.92 -16.85
CA GLY A 26 11.83 -10.55 -16.23
C GLY A 26 11.87 -9.15 -15.62
N LYS A 27 10.79 -8.35 -15.71
CA LYS A 27 10.72 -7.02 -15.07
C LYS A 27 10.39 -7.17 -13.60
N ARG A 28 11.13 -6.44 -12.76
CA ARG A 28 10.80 -6.23 -11.34
C ARG A 28 9.72 -5.15 -11.23
N VAL A 29 8.58 -5.48 -10.61
CA VAL A 29 7.46 -4.56 -10.42
C VAL A 29 7.16 -4.45 -8.93
N GLY A 30 7.23 -3.23 -8.40
CA GLY A 30 6.88 -2.96 -7.01
C GLY A 30 5.37 -2.90 -6.85
N VAL A 31 4.86 -3.45 -5.77
CA VAL A 31 3.42 -3.45 -5.47
C VAL A 31 3.20 -2.81 -4.11
N ASP A 32 2.35 -1.79 -4.07
CA ASP A 32 1.78 -1.30 -2.82
C ASP A 32 0.81 -2.35 -2.26
N ALA A 33 1.21 -3.00 -1.16
CA ALA A 33 0.43 -4.05 -0.54
C ALA A 33 -0.90 -3.53 0.01
N MET A 34 -0.92 -2.34 0.60
CA MET A 34 -2.10 -1.79 1.29
C MET A 34 -3.24 -1.56 0.30
N CYS A 35 -2.92 -1.15 -0.92
CA CYS A 35 -3.90 -1.04 -2.01
C CYS A 35 -4.63 -2.38 -2.27
N TRP A 36 -3.89 -3.49 -2.40
CA TRP A 36 -4.49 -4.80 -2.65
C TRP A 36 -5.18 -5.38 -1.42
N MET A 37 -4.64 -5.17 -0.22
CA MET A 37 -5.24 -5.61 1.04
C MET A 37 -6.61 -4.97 1.25
N HIS A 38 -6.72 -3.64 1.07
CA HIS A 38 -8.00 -2.94 1.17
C HIS A 38 -8.99 -3.43 0.12
N ARG A 39 -8.56 -3.62 -1.14
CA ARG A 39 -9.41 -4.14 -2.21
C ARG A 39 -9.92 -5.56 -1.92
N GLY A 40 -9.06 -6.46 -1.46
CA GLY A 40 -9.43 -7.83 -1.08
C GLY A 40 -10.37 -7.89 0.11
N ALA A 41 -10.20 -6.97 1.06
CA ALA A 41 -11.05 -6.86 2.25
C ALA A 41 -12.49 -6.41 1.90
N VAL A 42 -12.71 -5.67 0.81
CA VAL A 42 -14.06 -5.22 0.39
C VAL A 42 -15.02 -6.40 0.24
N ALA A 43 -14.58 -7.50 -0.37
CA ALA A 43 -15.42 -8.68 -0.62
C ALA A 43 -15.82 -9.46 0.65
N CYS A 44 -15.15 -9.18 1.78
CA CYS A 44 -15.38 -9.84 3.06
C CYS A 44 -15.57 -8.84 4.22
N ALA A 45 -15.85 -7.57 3.91
CA ALA A 45 -15.86 -6.49 4.88
C ALA A 45 -16.80 -6.77 6.06
N TYR A 46 -18.02 -7.25 5.76
CA TYR A 46 -19.00 -7.58 6.77
C TYR A 46 -18.59 -8.78 7.64
N GLU A 47 -17.96 -9.80 7.04
CA GLU A 47 -17.44 -10.97 7.77
C GLU A 47 -16.33 -10.56 8.72
N LEU A 48 -15.37 -9.78 8.22
CA LEU A 48 -14.24 -9.25 9.00
C LEU A 48 -14.71 -8.42 10.20
N LEU A 49 -15.71 -7.55 10.01
CA LEU A 49 -16.22 -6.72 11.10
C LEU A 49 -16.93 -7.50 12.21
N LEU A 50 -17.50 -8.66 11.89
CA LEU A 50 -18.12 -9.56 12.86
C LEU A 50 -17.14 -10.58 13.45
N GLY A 51 -15.85 -10.51 13.10
CA GLY A 51 -14.86 -11.49 13.55
C GLY A 51 -15.09 -12.89 12.99
N LYS A 52 -15.75 -13.01 11.83
CA LYS A 52 -15.94 -14.30 11.15
C LYS A 52 -14.68 -14.63 10.37
N GLU A 53 -14.19 -15.86 10.53
CA GLU A 53 -13.05 -16.36 9.76
C GLU A 53 -13.34 -16.30 8.26
N THR A 54 -12.38 -15.77 7.50
CA THR A 54 -12.50 -15.63 6.04
C THR A 54 -11.11 -15.58 5.42
N ASP A 55 -10.96 -16.17 4.24
CA ASP A 55 -9.70 -16.17 3.46
C ASP A 55 -9.81 -15.35 2.18
N LYS A 56 -10.97 -14.72 1.94
CA LYS A 56 -11.27 -14.07 0.66
C LYS A 56 -10.23 -13.00 0.30
N PHE A 57 -9.76 -12.24 1.30
CA PHE A 57 -8.73 -11.23 1.08
C PHE A 57 -7.37 -11.83 0.72
N VAL A 58 -6.98 -12.95 1.36
CA VAL A 58 -5.74 -13.68 1.03
C VAL A 58 -5.82 -14.22 -0.40
N ARG A 59 -6.93 -14.88 -0.75
CA ARG A 59 -7.14 -15.42 -2.11
C ARG A 59 -7.07 -14.33 -3.16
N PHE A 60 -7.75 -13.21 -2.93
CA PHE A 60 -7.66 -12.05 -3.83
C PHE A 60 -6.22 -11.55 -3.97
N PHE A 61 -5.50 -11.38 -2.87
CA PHE A 61 -4.12 -10.91 -2.89
C PHE A 61 -3.21 -11.86 -3.69
N MET A 62 -3.34 -13.16 -3.45
CA MET A 62 -2.53 -14.18 -4.13
C MET A 62 -2.91 -14.33 -5.62
N ASP A 63 -4.19 -14.19 -5.99
CA ASP A 63 -4.61 -14.17 -7.39
C ASP A 63 -3.91 -13.03 -8.17
N MET A 64 -3.75 -11.86 -7.55
CA MET A 64 -3.01 -10.73 -8.12
C MET A 64 -1.51 -11.03 -8.26
N VAL A 65 -0.91 -11.66 -7.24
CA VAL A 65 0.50 -12.10 -7.29
C VAL A 65 0.69 -13.12 -8.43
N PHE A 66 -0.18 -14.14 -8.52
CA PHE A 66 -0.11 -15.15 -9.57
C PHE A 66 -0.29 -14.57 -10.97
N MET A 67 -1.16 -13.57 -11.13
CA MET A 67 -1.30 -12.84 -12.40
C MET A 67 0.05 -12.25 -12.86
N LEU A 68 0.83 -11.66 -11.95
CA LEU A 68 2.16 -11.14 -12.28
C LEU A 68 3.13 -12.28 -12.64
N LEU A 69 3.19 -13.32 -11.81
CA LEU A 69 4.08 -14.47 -12.02
C LEU A 69 3.79 -15.20 -13.34
N TRP A 70 2.53 -15.37 -13.72
CA TRP A 70 2.14 -15.99 -15.00
C TRP A 70 2.61 -15.20 -16.23
N ASN A 71 2.77 -13.88 -16.08
CA ASN A 71 3.34 -13.01 -17.10
C ASN A 71 4.88 -12.90 -17.03
N GLY A 72 5.51 -13.67 -16.14
CA GLY A 72 6.97 -13.69 -15.94
C GLY A 72 7.50 -12.48 -15.19
N ILE A 73 6.63 -11.70 -14.54
CA ILE A 73 7.01 -10.54 -13.73
C ILE A 73 7.56 -11.03 -12.40
N ILE A 74 8.56 -10.30 -11.86
CA ILE A 74 9.10 -10.51 -10.52
C ILE A 74 8.43 -9.47 -9.59
N PRO A 75 7.39 -9.86 -8.82
CA PRO A 75 6.70 -8.94 -7.92
C PRO A 75 7.52 -8.68 -6.66
N ILE A 76 7.67 -7.41 -6.29
CA ILE A 76 8.27 -6.98 -5.02
C ILE A 76 7.18 -6.30 -4.19
N ILE A 77 6.71 -6.98 -3.14
CA ILE A 77 5.58 -6.51 -2.34
C ILE A 77 6.08 -5.56 -1.24
N ILE A 78 5.57 -4.31 -1.22
CA ILE A 78 5.97 -3.29 -0.25
C ILE A 78 4.81 -3.01 0.71
N PHE A 79 5.06 -3.16 2.00
CA PHE A 79 4.11 -2.83 3.07
C PHE A 79 4.45 -1.48 3.69
N ASP A 80 3.44 -0.77 4.16
CA ASP A 80 3.62 0.39 5.05
C ASP A 80 4.25 -0.05 6.38
N GLY A 81 5.09 0.81 6.93
CA GLY A 81 5.63 0.72 8.29
C GLY A 81 4.95 1.70 9.22
N GLN A 82 5.73 2.60 9.81
CA GLN A 82 5.22 3.52 10.82
C GLN A 82 4.43 4.70 10.24
N ASP A 83 3.44 5.16 11.00
CA ASP A 83 2.71 6.38 10.67
C ASP A 83 3.61 7.61 10.75
N LEU A 84 3.53 8.49 9.75
CA LEU A 84 4.25 9.77 9.76
C LEU A 84 3.58 10.76 10.74
N PRO A 85 4.34 11.43 11.63
CA PRO A 85 3.80 12.44 12.55
C PRO A 85 3.05 13.57 11.83
N ALA A 86 3.54 13.99 10.66
CA ALA A 86 2.91 15.02 9.83
C ALA A 86 1.51 14.63 9.31
N LYS A 87 1.13 13.36 9.40
CA LYS A 87 -0.13 12.79 8.88
C LYS A 87 -1.12 12.40 9.98
N GLN A 88 -0.81 12.66 11.25
CA GLN A 88 -1.63 12.27 12.39
C GLN A 88 -3.07 12.81 12.34
N GLU A 89 -3.27 14.06 11.92
CA GLU A 89 -4.62 14.64 11.87
C GLU A 89 -5.51 13.98 10.81
N GLU A 90 -4.94 13.57 9.68
CA GLU A 90 -5.71 12.85 8.66
C GLU A 90 -5.93 11.40 9.06
N ALA A 91 -4.92 10.76 9.67
CA ALA A 91 -5.04 9.42 10.22
C ALA A 91 -6.14 9.35 11.30
N SER A 92 -6.22 10.36 12.18
CA SER A 92 -7.27 10.44 13.21
C SER A 92 -8.66 10.64 12.62
N LYS A 93 -8.83 11.50 11.60
CA LYS A 93 -10.09 11.65 10.87
C LYS A 93 -10.53 10.34 10.21
N ARG A 94 -9.62 9.65 9.50
CA ARG A 94 -9.93 8.34 8.90
C ARG A 94 -10.28 7.30 9.96
N ARG A 95 -9.63 7.33 11.12
CA ARG A 95 -9.95 6.44 12.25
C ARG A 95 -11.37 6.71 12.76
N GLN A 96 -11.71 7.96 13.01
CA GLN A 96 -13.05 8.35 13.47
C GLN A 96 -14.13 7.92 12.46
N GLU A 97 -13.94 8.20 11.17
CA GLU A 97 -14.90 7.81 10.13
C GLU A 97 -15.12 6.29 10.06
N ARG A 98 -14.05 5.50 10.27
CA ARG A 98 -14.13 4.04 10.33
C ARG A 98 -14.90 3.55 11.56
N GLU A 99 -14.64 4.14 12.73
CA GLU A 99 -15.32 3.81 13.98
C GLU A 99 -16.83 4.11 13.86
N GLU A 100 -17.22 5.28 13.36
CA GLU A 100 -18.62 5.62 13.12
C GLU A 100 -19.29 4.69 12.10
N ALA A 101 -18.58 4.27 11.05
CA ALA A 101 -19.09 3.32 10.08
C ALA A 101 -19.25 1.92 10.68
N ARG A 102 -18.32 1.50 11.55
CA ARG A 102 -18.37 0.22 12.27
C ARG A 102 -19.59 0.16 13.18
N ASP A 103 -19.83 1.20 13.96
CA ASP A 103 -20.97 1.25 14.88
C ASP A 103 -22.30 1.11 14.14
N LYS A 104 -22.44 1.77 12.99
CA LYS A 104 -23.64 1.64 12.13
C LYS A 104 -23.86 0.22 11.65
N VAL A 105 -22.80 -0.52 11.32
CA VAL A 105 -22.88 -1.92 10.88
C VAL A 105 -23.28 -2.83 12.02
N LEU A 106 -22.67 -2.66 13.20
CA LEU A 106 -22.98 -3.45 14.40
C LEU A 106 -24.42 -3.21 14.88
N ASP A 107 -24.87 -1.96 14.87
CA ASP A 107 -26.26 -1.62 15.18
C ASP A 107 -27.25 -2.26 14.20
N ALA A 108 -26.94 -2.26 12.91
CA ALA A 108 -27.80 -2.88 11.91
C ALA A 108 -27.85 -4.41 12.06
N SER A 109 -26.71 -5.06 12.33
CA SER A 109 -26.65 -6.49 12.65
C SER A 109 -27.52 -6.82 13.87
N ARG A 110 -27.44 -6.04 14.96
CA ARG A 110 -28.29 -6.20 16.15
C ARG A 110 -29.79 -6.08 15.86
N LYS A 111 -30.19 -5.13 15.00
CA LYS A 111 -31.60 -4.83 14.71
C LYS A 111 -32.24 -5.79 13.70
N LEU A 112 -31.50 -6.15 12.65
CA LEU A 112 -32.04 -6.92 11.51
C LEU A 112 -31.72 -8.43 11.63
N GLY A 113 -30.74 -8.79 12.46
CA GLY A 113 -30.10 -10.10 12.46
C GLY A 113 -29.08 -10.24 11.32
N ASP A 114 -28.03 -11.02 11.56
CA ASP A 114 -26.88 -11.16 10.66
C ASP A 114 -27.25 -11.48 9.20
N GLY A 115 -28.19 -12.40 8.97
CA GLY A 115 -28.55 -12.81 7.61
C GLY A 115 -29.15 -11.67 6.78
N ARG A 116 -30.03 -10.87 7.38
CA ARG A 116 -30.67 -9.73 6.69
C ARG A 116 -29.71 -8.54 6.57
N ALA A 117 -28.95 -8.26 7.62
CA ALA A 117 -27.96 -7.21 7.62
C ALA A 117 -26.85 -7.46 6.57
N ALA A 118 -26.43 -8.72 6.38
CA ALA A 118 -25.45 -9.08 5.36
C ALA A 118 -25.94 -8.78 3.92
N LEU A 119 -27.25 -8.79 3.66
CA LEU A 119 -27.82 -8.53 2.34
C LEU A 119 -28.19 -7.05 2.13
N ASP A 120 -28.14 -6.22 3.17
CA ASP A 120 -28.51 -4.82 3.10
C ASP A 120 -27.37 -3.98 2.45
N ILE A 121 -27.71 -3.26 1.39
CA ILE A 121 -26.77 -2.47 0.59
C ILE A 121 -26.11 -1.35 1.42
N ASN A 122 -26.83 -0.73 2.34
CA ASN A 122 -26.29 0.35 3.18
C ASN A 122 -25.37 -0.23 4.26
N VAL A 123 -25.70 -1.40 4.79
CA VAL A 123 -24.82 -2.12 5.72
C VAL A 123 -23.52 -2.50 5.01
N GLN A 124 -23.59 -3.07 3.81
CA GLN A 124 -22.39 -3.41 3.03
C GLN A 124 -21.53 -2.19 2.71
N LYS A 125 -22.14 -1.06 2.32
CA LYS A 125 -21.41 0.19 2.09
C LYS A 125 -20.69 0.71 3.33
N ASN A 126 -21.34 0.68 4.50
CA ASN A 126 -20.70 1.08 5.75
C ASN A 126 -19.64 0.05 6.18
N ALA A 127 -19.86 -1.24 5.92
CA ALA A 127 -18.89 -2.27 6.20
C ALA A 127 -17.58 -2.03 5.43
N THR A 128 -17.67 -1.71 4.13
CA THR A 128 -16.49 -1.34 3.33
C THR A 128 -15.76 -0.11 3.87
N LYS A 129 -16.49 0.90 4.35
CA LYS A 129 -15.89 2.10 4.96
C LYS A 129 -15.20 1.81 6.30
N ALA A 130 -15.71 0.85 7.06
CA ALA A 130 -15.22 0.49 8.38
C ALA A 130 -14.00 -0.45 8.37
N ILE A 131 -13.53 -0.90 7.20
CA ILE A 131 -12.39 -1.80 7.09
C ILE A 131 -11.13 -1.17 7.71
N LYS A 132 -10.61 -1.81 8.75
CA LYS A 132 -9.25 -1.64 9.27
C LYS A 132 -8.47 -2.89 8.88
N ILE A 133 -7.34 -2.72 8.21
CA ILE A 133 -6.41 -3.83 7.97
C ILE A 133 -5.77 -4.17 9.32
N SER A 134 -5.97 -5.41 9.78
CA SER A 134 -5.42 -5.87 11.07
C SER A 134 -4.04 -6.51 10.88
N VAL A 135 -3.31 -6.62 11.98
CA VAL A 135 -2.01 -7.32 12.02
C VAL A 135 -2.17 -8.78 11.56
N GLU A 136 -3.22 -9.46 12.03
CA GLU A 136 -3.53 -10.84 11.62
C GLU A 136 -3.71 -10.97 10.10
N MET A 137 -4.39 -10.01 9.45
CA MET A 137 -4.53 -10.02 7.99
C MET A 137 -3.18 -9.90 7.29
N ILE A 138 -2.29 -9.02 7.79
CA ILE A 138 -0.93 -8.83 7.27
C ILE A 138 -0.14 -10.14 7.44
N GLU A 139 -0.12 -10.71 8.64
CA GLU A 139 0.60 -11.95 8.95
C GLU A 139 0.20 -13.12 8.05
N ARG A 140 -1.10 -13.26 7.78
CA ARG A 140 -1.62 -14.31 6.89
C ARG A 140 -1.15 -14.14 5.44
N ILE A 141 -1.03 -12.90 4.96
CA ILE A 141 -0.47 -12.62 3.63
C ILE A 141 1.04 -12.85 3.63
N LEU A 142 1.77 -12.37 4.64
CA LEU A 142 3.21 -12.59 4.76
C LEU A 142 3.56 -14.09 4.81
N ALA A 143 2.76 -14.89 5.51
CA ALA A 143 2.92 -16.34 5.53
C ALA A 143 2.78 -16.94 4.12
N ALA A 144 1.74 -16.55 3.36
CA ALA A 144 1.52 -17.01 1.99
C ALA A 144 2.64 -16.56 1.03
N LEU A 145 3.15 -15.33 1.18
CA LEU A 145 4.27 -14.84 0.38
C LEU A 145 5.56 -15.61 0.66
N ARG A 146 5.86 -15.90 1.94
CA ARG A 146 7.02 -16.70 2.35
C ARG A 146 6.96 -18.13 1.81
N GLU A 147 5.80 -18.77 1.87
CA GLU A 147 5.62 -20.14 1.36
C GLU A 147 5.94 -20.25 -0.13
N LEU A 148 5.66 -19.20 -0.89
CA LEU A 148 5.92 -19.13 -2.34
C LEU A 148 7.25 -18.47 -2.70
N ASN A 149 8.09 -18.10 -1.72
CA ASN A 149 9.35 -17.37 -1.91
C ASN A 149 9.17 -16.08 -2.72
N ILE A 150 8.11 -15.32 -2.44
CA ILE A 150 7.87 -14.02 -3.05
C ILE A 150 8.60 -12.93 -2.26
N GLU A 151 9.34 -12.08 -2.95
CA GLU A 151 10.08 -10.96 -2.36
C GLU A 151 9.10 -9.93 -1.77
N PHE A 152 9.32 -9.53 -0.51
CA PHE A 152 8.58 -8.46 0.13
C PHE A 152 9.47 -7.67 1.10
N MET A 153 9.08 -6.42 1.37
CA MET A 153 9.71 -5.59 2.40
C MET A 153 8.69 -4.70 3.10
N VAL A 154 9.06 -4.24 4.30
CA VAL A 154 8.30 -3.23 5.04
C VAL A 154 9.05 -1.91 4.91
N ALA A 155 8.36 -0.87 4.44
CA ALA A 155 8.90 0.47 4.38
C ALA A 155 9.13 1.01 5.80
N PRO A 156 10.10 1.92 6.03
CA PRO A 156 10.28 2.52 7.35
C PRO A 156 9.06 3.36 7.77
N TYR A 157 8.41 4.01 6.79
CA TYR A 157 7.17 4.75 6.95
C TYR A 157 6.20 4.37 5.83
N GLU A 158 5.99 5.23 4.84
CA GLU A 158 5.03 4.95 3.75
C GLU A 158 5.66 4.16 2.60
N SER A 159 4.91 3.19 2.07
CA SER A 159 5.28 2.39 0.91
C SER A 159 5.48 3.26 -0.33
N ASP A 160 4.76 4.36 -0.48
CA ASP A 160 4.87 5.26 -1.64
C ASP A 160 6.30 5.81 -1.80
N ALA A 161 6.89 6.26 -0.70
CA ALA A 161 8.24 6.80 -0.69
C ALA A 161 9.27 5.70 -0.99
N GLN A 162 9.07 4.50 -0.44
CA GLN A 162 9.96 3.36 -0.67
C GLN A 162 9.88 2.88 -2.12
N LEU A 163 8.68 2.72 -2.67
CA LEU A 163 8.43 2.35 -4.07
C LEU A 163 9.09 3.35 -5.02
N ALA A 164 8.92 4.64 -4.77
CA ALA A 164 9.54 5.66 -5.59
C ALA A 164 11.07 5.67 -5.49
N TYR A 165 11.63 5.51 -4.30
CA TYR A 165 13.07 5.36 -4.12
C TYR A 165 13.61 4.17 -4.94
N LEU A 166 12.97 3.00 -4.83
CA LEU A 166 13.35 1.80 -5.55
C LEU A 166 13.23 1.94 -7.08
N CYS A 167 12.22 2.68 -7.56
CA CYS A 167 12.13 3.04 -8.98
C CYS A 167 13.26 3.97 -9.42
N ARG A 168 13.58 4.99 -8.61
CA ARG A 168 14.61 5.97 -8.94
C ARG A 168 15.99 5.34 -9.03
N ILE A 169 16.31 4.40 -8.15
CA ILE A 169 17.57 3.66 -8.22
C ILE A 169 17.56 2.60 -9.34
N GLY A 170 16.47 2.43 -10.11
CA GLY A 170 16.42 1.46 -11.20
C GLY A 170 16.25 0.00 -10.75
N TYR A 171 15.98 -0.21 -9.46
CA TYR A 171 15.68 -1.55 -8.93
C TYR A 171 14.30 -2.04 -9.41
N LEU A 172 13.32 -1.14 -9.50
CA LEU A 172 11.99 -1.42 -10.04
C LEU A 172 11.77 -0.78 -11.41
N HIS A 173 11.10 -1.52 -12.31
CA HIS A 173 10.77 -1.06 -13.66
C HIS A 173 9.43 -0.34 -13.75
N ALA A 174 8.52 -0.62 -12.82
CA ALA A 174 7.23 0.03 -12.65
C ALA A 174 6.69 -0.24 -11.23
N VAL A 175 5.65 0.52 -10.86
CA VAL A 175 4.92 0.35 -9.60
C VAL A 175 3.45 0.04 -9.89
N ILE A 176 2.85 -0.86 -9.13
CA ILE A 176 1.39 -1.01 -9.04
C ILE A 176 0.93 -0.36 -7.74
N SER A 177 0.15 0.70 -7.87
CA SER A 177 -0.50 1.39 -6.75
C SER A 177 -1.67 2.22 -7.27
N GLU A 178 -2.63 2.50 -6.39
CA GLU A 178 -3.74 3.40 -6.67
C GLU A 178 -3.42 4.86 -6.30
N ASP A 179 -2.29 5.12 -5.63
CA ASP A 179 -1.89 6.47 -5.25
C ASP A 179 -1.22 7.20 -6.42
N SER A 180 -1.85 8.29 -6.86
CA SER A 180 -1.32 9.16 -7.91
C SER A 180 -0.12 9.99 -7.45
N ASP A 181 0.18 10.04 -6.15
CA ASP A 181 1.30 10.82 -5.63
C ASP A 181 2.66 10.23 -6.04
N LEU A 182 2.70 8.95 -6.46
CA LEU A 182 3.92 8.29 -6.98
C LEU A 182 4.55 9.00 -8.20
N PHE A 183 3.76 9.69 -9.02
CA PHE A 183 4.32 10.47 -10.14
C PHE A 183 5.12 11.68 -9.64
N VAL A 184 4.72 12.28 -8.53
CA VAL A 184 5.45 13.41 -7.94
C VAL A 184 6.78 12.95 -7.36
N TYR A 185 6.85 11.73 -6.88
CA TYR A 185 8.10 11.11 -6.45
C TYR A 185 8.99 10.63 -7.61
N GLY A 186 8.54 10.76 -8.86
CA GLY A 186 9.33 10.48 -10.05
C GLY A 186 9.30 9.03 -10.52
N CYS A 187 8.25 8.27 -10.19
CA CYS A 187 8.07 6.93 -10.74
C CYS A 187 7.88 6.99 -12.27
N PRO A 188 8.72 6.31 -13.07
CA PRO A 188 8.66 6.40 -14.52
C PRO A 188 7.40 5.74 -15.10
N ARG A 189 6.93 4.66 -14.47
CA ARG A 189 5.74 3.92 -14.87
C ARG A 189 4.94 3.49 -13.65
N VAL A 190 3.65 3.83 -13.64
CA VAL A 190 2.72 3.44 -12.58
C VAL A 190 1.49 2.81 -13.22
N LEU A 191 1.13 1.63 -12.71
CA LEU A 191 -0.04 0.86 -13.09
C LEU A 191 -1.10 1.01 -12.00
N CYS A 192 -2.23 1.60 -12.34
CA CYS A 192 -3.37 1.77 -11.43
C CYS A 192 -4.51 0.85 -11.84
N LYS A 193 -5.44 0.59 -10.92
CA LYS A 193 -6.67 -0.20 -11.14
C LYS A 193 -6.44 -1.57 -11.78
N VAL A 194 -5.29 -2.17 -11.55
CA VAL A 194 -4.96 -3.48 -12.12
C VAL A 194 -5.91 -4.52 -11.55
N ASP A 195 -6.54 -5.32 -12.40
CA ASP A 195 -7.39 -6.44 -12.00
C ASP A 195 -6.65 -7.79 -12.03
N LYS A 196 -7.33 -8.86 -11.63
CA LYS A 196 -6.78 -10.23 -11.60
C LYS A 196 -6.50 -10.82 -12.98
N HIS A 197 -6.98 -10.17 -14.04
CA HIS A 197 -6.73 -10.54 -15.44
C HIS A 197 -5.57 -9.74 -16.04
N GLY A 198 -5.01 -8.78 -15.30
CA GLY A 198 -3.91 -7.93 -15.72
C GLY A 198 -4.34 -6.70 -16.52
N GLU A 199 -5.64 -6.40 -16.60
CA GLU A 199 -6.12 -5.14 -17.20
C GLU A 199 -6.03 -4.02 -16.17
N GLY A 200 -5.52 -2.85 -16.58
CA GLY A 200 -5.43 -1.67 -15.73
C GLY A 200 -5.27 -0.36 -16.50
N GLU A 201 -4.81 0.67 -15.82
CA GLU A 201 -4.45 1.97 -16.39
C GLU A 201 -2.94 2.16 -16.25
N LEU A 202 -2.21 2.26 -17.37
CA LEU A 202 -0.78 2.55 -17.36
C LEU A 202 -0.56 4.05 -17.54
N PHE A 203 0.24 4.62 -16.66
CA PHE A 203 0.73 5.98 -16.75
C PHE A 203 2.24 5.97 -16.90
N GLU A 204 2.74 6.69 -17.90
CA GLU A 204 4.16 6.82 -18.17
C GLU A 204 4.57 8.28 -17.99
N LEU A 205 5.61 8.52 -17.19
CA LEU A 205 6.09 9.87 -16.91
C LEU A 205 6.49 10.59 -18.19
N GLU A 206 7.13 9.91 -19.14
CA GLU A 206 7.47 10.49 -20.45
C GLU A 206 6.26 10.98 -21.23
N SER A 207 5.13 10.27 -21.16
CA SER A 207 3.88 10.71 -21.81
C SER A 207 3.27 11.91 -21.08
N ILE A 208 3.45 12.01 -19.76
CA ILE A 208 2.99 13.14 -18.96
C ILE A 208 3.81 14.41 -19.28
N VAL A 209 5.11 14.25 -19.53
CA VAL A 209 6.05 15.36 -19.78
C VAL A 209 6.08 15.75 -21.26
N GLY A 210 6.05 14.78 -22.17
CA GLY A 210 6.15 14.96 -23.63
C GLY A 210 4.91 15.57 -24.29
N VAL A 211 3.75 15.53 -23.63
CA VAL A 211 2.52 16.23 -24.06
C VAL A 211 2.58 17.74 -23.74
N GLY A 212 3.67 18.22 -23.13
CA GLY A 212 3.93 19.61 -22.80
C GLY A 212 4.09 20.54 -24.01
N ASN A 213 3.00 20.81 -24.74
CA ASN A 213 2.84 22.05 -25.49
C ASN A 213 1.64 22.83 -24.92
N LYS A 214 1.95 23.80 -24.05
CA LYS A 214 1.12 24.95 -23.64
C LYS A 214 -0.32 24.66 -23.17
N ARG A 215 -0.47 24.15 -21.95
CA ARG A 215 -1.32 24.69 -20.85
C ARG A 215 -1.65 23.59 -19.85
N GLU A 216 -1.29 23.83 -18.59
CA GLU A 216 -1.74 23.13 -17.38
C GLU A 216 -1.12 21.76 -17.03
N VAL A 217 0.21 21.59 -17.16
CA VAL A 217 0.92 20.80 -16.14
C VAL A 217 1.22 21.75 -14.98
N PRO A 218 0.67 21.55 -13.76
CA PRO A 218 0.94 22.43 -12.63
C PRO A 218 2.45 22.64 -12.44
N GLU A 219 2.91 23.87 -12.21
CA GLU A 219 4.33 24.21 -12.02
C GLU A 219 5.02 23.31 -10.97
N LEU A 220 4.27 22.80 -9.99
CA LEU A 220 4.74 21.87 -8.97
C LEU A 220 5.14 20.51 -9.55
N ILE A 221 4.37 19.99 -10.51
CA ILE A 221 4.68 18.73 -11.21
C ILE A 221 5.86 18.98 -12.14
N GLN A 222 5.89 20.09 -12.88
CA GLN A 222 7.01 20.41 -13.76
C GLN A 222 8.33 20.53 -12.98
N LYS A 223 8.36 21.24 -11.85
CA LYS A 223 9.55 21.33 -10.99
C LYS A 223 9.97 19.97 -10.42
N SER A 224 9.00 19.15 -10.02
CA SER A 224 9.28 17.80 -9.49
C SER A 224 9.83 16.91 -10.59
N VAL A 225 9.24 16.96 -11.79
CA VAL A 225 9.66 16.26 -13.00
C VAL A 225 11.07 16.67 -13.42
N ASP A 226 11.36 17.97 -13.51
CA ASP A 226 12.67 18.47 -13.95
C ASP A 226 13.75 18.03 -12.96
N THR A 227 13.45 18.08 -11.66
CA THR A 227 14.33 17.54 -10.60
C THR A 227 14.52 16.01 -10.74
N VAL A 228 13.47 15.28 -11.15
CA VAL A 228 13.50 13.82 -11.33
C VAL A 228 14.29 13.41 -12.57
N LEU A 229 14.16 14.13 -13.69
CA LEU A 229 14.90 13.85 -14.92
C LEU A 229 16.41 14.12 -14.75
N ASP A 230 16.75 15.21 -14.07
CA ASP A 230 18.14 15.53 -13.73
C ASP A 230 18.72 14.52 -12.71
N ALA A 231 17.93 14.10 -11.71
CA ALA A 231 18.32 13.08 -10.77
C ALA A 231 18.46 11.69 -11.42
N GLY A 232 17.61 11.31 -12.38
CA GLY A 232 17.67 10.00 -13.05
C GLY A 232 18.99 9.73 -13.77
N SER A 233 19.60 10.78 -14.34
CA SER A 233 20.92 10.69 -14.99
C SER A 233 22.06 10.50 -13.98
N ALA A 234 21.97 11.15 -12.81
CA ALA A 234 22.95 11.02 -11.73
C ALA A 234 22.82 9.69 -10.96
N VAL A 235 21.59 9.21 -10.76
CA VAL A 235 21.29 8.00 -9.99
C VAL A 235 21.69 6.72 -10.74
N SER A 236 21.64 6.72 -12.09
CA SER A 236 22.16 5.61 -12.90
C SER A 236 23.66 5.35 -12.63
N ALA A 237 24.42 6.40 -12.34
CA ALA A 237 25.84 6.29 -11.97
C ALA A 237 26.05 5.84 -10.51
N GLU A 238 25.27 6.35 -9.55
CA GLU A 238 25.32 5.91 -8.14
C GLU A 238 24.83 4.46 -7.95
N TYR A 239 23.91 3.98 -8.79
CA TYR A 239 23.42 2.61 -8.72
C TYR A 239 24.48 1.57 -9.06
N SER A 240 25.36 1.89 -10.03
CA SER A 240 26.51 1.02 -10.33
C SER A 240 27.45 0.89 -9.12
N SER A 241 27.63 1.95 -8.33
CA SER A 241 28.42 1.88 -7.10
C SER A 241 27.72 1.14 -5.95
N LEU A 242 26.41 1.27 -5.79
CA LEU A 242 25.66 0.60 -4.70
C LEU A 242 25.52 -0.92 -4.91
N GLN A 243 25.58 -1.40 -6.16
CA GLN A 243 25.69 -2.83 -6.44
C GLN A 243 27.05 -3.41 -6.00
N GLU A 244 28.14 -2.63 -6.13
CA GLU A 244 29.47 -3.07 -5.68
C GLU A 244 29.58 -3.11 -4.15
N GLU A 245 28.78 -2.31 -3.43
CA GLU A 245 28.76 -2.27 -1.96
C GLU A 245 27.87 -3.33 -1.29
N GLY A 246 27.16 -4.18 -2.06
CA GLY A 246 26.30 -5.25 -1.52
C GLY A 246 25.04 -4.76 -0.80
N ILE A 247 24.75 -3.45 -0.81
CA ILE A 247 23.59 -2.84 -0.14
C ILE A 247 22.27 -3.32 -0.76
N VAL A 248 22.25 -3.45 -2.09
CA VAL A 248 21.08 -3.93 -2.83
C VAL A 248 20.83 -5.42 -2.54
N GLU A 249 21.87 -6.24 -2.37
CA GLU A 249 21.72 -7.66 -2.02
C GLU A 249 21.07 -7.84 -0.63
N GLY A 250 21.40 -7.00 0.35
CA GLY A 250 20.75 -7.06 1.66
C GLY A 250 19.26 -6.68 1.64
N VAL A 251 18.88 -5.70 0.81
CA VAL A 251 17.47 -5.32 0.62
C VAL A 251 16.69 -6.44 -0.10
N LEU A 252 17.40 -7.24 -0.91
CA LEU A 252 16.88 -8.32 -1.75
C LEU A 252 16.69 -9.66 -1.03
N ASP A 253 17.63 -10.05 -0.17
CA ASP A 253 17.58 -11.30 0.59
C ASP A 253 16.86 -11.16 1.94
N GLY A 254 16.32 -9.96 2.22
CA GLY A 254 15.61 -9.62 3.45
C GLY A 254 16.52 -9.41 4.66
N THR A 255 17.84 -9.42 4.50
CA THR A 255 18.80 -9.23 5.61
C THR A 255 18.98 -7.76 6.00
N TRP A 256 18.65 -6.82 5.13
CA TRP A 256 18.68 -5.39 5.41
C TRP A 256 17.38 -4.96 6.12
N THR A 257 17.19 -5.51 7.31
CA THR A 257 16.43 -4.88 8.38
C THR A 257 17.45 -4.15 9.24
N LYS A 258 17.49 -2.80 9.24
CA LYS A 258 18.42 -2.08 10.15
C LYS A 258 18.06 -2.35 11.62
N PRO A 259 19.01 -2.17 12.56
CA PRO A 259 19.27 -3.10 13.66
C PRO A 259 18.31 -2.91 14.84
N SER A 260 17.17 -3.58 14.81
CA SER A 260 16.47 -4.01 16.03
C SER A 260 15.42 -5.10 15.82
N GLY A 261 15.20 -5.61 14.59
CA GLY A 261 14.38 -6.81 14.38
C GLY A 261 12.92 -6.75 14.88
N GLU A 262 12.46 -5.58 15.32
CA GLU A 262 11.09 -5.37 15.75
C GLU A 262 10.30 -4.76 14.59
N ILE A 263 9.31 -5.51 14.11
CA ILE A 263 8.18 -4.95 13.40
C ILE A 263 7.43 -4.10 14.43
N VAL A 264 7.74 -2.81 14.52
CA VAL A 264 6.93 -1.85 15.28
C VAL A 264 5.76 -1.44 14.39
N LEU A 265 4.73 -2.28 14.33
CA LEU A 265 3.40 -1.82 13.94
C LEU A 265 2.91 -0.96 15.10
N ALA A 266 2.40 0.23 14.81
CA ALA A 266 1.93 1.18 15.81
C ALA A 266 0.98 0.49 16.80
N GLU A 267 1.50 0.19 18.01
CA GLU A 267 0.71 -0.37 19.08
C GLU A 267 -0.37 0.64 19.47
N GLU A 268 -1.55 0.09 19.77
CA GLU A 268 -2.70 0.81 20.28
C GLU A 268 -2.34 1.42 21.64
N ASN A 269 -2.04 2.73 21.66
CA ASN A 269 -2.14 3.53 22.87
C ASN A 269 -3.63 3.64 23.25
N GLU A 270 -4.19 2.58 23.83
CA GLU A 270 -5.36 2.70 24.69
C GLU A 270 -4.90 3.27 26.04
N GLY A 271 -5.31 4.51 26.29
CA GLY A 271 -5.17 5.12 27.60
C GLY A 271 -6.02 4.37 28.62
N MET A 272 -5.40 3.49 29.40
CA MET A 272 -5.82 3.23 30.77
C MET A 272 -5.06 4.17 31.69
N SER A 273 -5.65 5.35 31.91
CA SER A 273 -5.29 6.24 33.01
C SER A 273 -5.89 5.71 34.32
N GLY A 274 -5.01 5.46 35.30
CA GLY A 274 -5.26 5.70 36.73
C GLY A 274 -6.23 4.76 37.46
N ASP A 275 -5.68 3.79 38.20
CA ASP A 275 -5.70 3.84 39.67
C ASP A 275 -5.18 2.52 40.26
N ALA A 276 -3.91 2.52 40.64
CA ALA A 276 -3.36 1.56 41.60
C ALA A 276 -2.11 2.15 42.25
N ASP A 277 -2.30 3.11 43.15
CA ASP A 277 -1.27 3.46 44.11
C ASP A 277 -1.90 3.81 45.46
N ALA A 278 -1.95 2.81 46.35
CA ALA A 278 -1.94 3.00 47.81
C ALA A 278 -1.82 1.65 48.52
N ALA A 279 -0.63 1.43 49.08
CA ALA A 279 -0.37 0.81 50.40
C ALA A 279 0.72 -0.28 50.37
N LEU A 280 1.97 0.19 50.33
CA LEU A 280 3.09 -0.48 50.97
C LEU A 280 2.88 -0.48 52.49
N GLY A 281 3.30 -1.58 53.14
CA GLY A 281 3.97 -1.48 54.44
C GLY A 281 3.42 -2.40 55.54
N GLY A 282 4.18 -3.43 55.90
CA GLY A 282 3.98 -4.15 57.15
C GLY A 282 4.63 -5.53 57.19
N GLY A 283 5.96 -5.55 57.35
CA GLY A 283 6.70 -6.79 57.53
C GLY A 283 6.66 -7.36 58.96
N ARG A 284 6.94 -8.66 59.01
CA ARG A 284 7.59 -9.45 60.09
C ARG A 284 6.88 -9.68 61.43
N ARG A 285 6.88 -10.99 61.73
CA ARG A 285 6.72 -11.75 62.98
C ARG A 285 5.30 -12.09 63.39
#